data_AF-F8L909-F1
#
_entry.id   AF-F8L909-F1
#
_cell.length_a   1.000
_cell.length_b   1.000
_cell.length_c   1.000
_cell.angle_alpha   90.00
_cell.angle_beta   90.00
_cell.angle_gamma   90.00
#
_symmetry.space_group_name_H-M   'P 1'
#
loop_
_entity.id
_entity.type
_entity.pdbx_description
1 polymer ?
#
loop_
_entity_poly.entity_id
_entity_poly.type
_entity_poly.pdbx_seq_one_letter_code
_entity_poly.pdbx_strand_id
1 'polypeptide(L)'
;MEEVIIEHLEQAGLFALMGAIVTWIAKKCGFFKLGESSPAPRIQYPIIGILLYLVLFIFAVPFALKFFSLVYSPLETAFQAHPALFIATVQVLSIMIITCFVIIFSLFQDQNVVKRIWKEQFTFPSAIKDFELGVLTWVISFSVVACVDQIGDLLTSLAFGTSRVEQIAVRFIRLSAESPYLLTVATISTVLAAPILEECIFRGFMQTYLKSKIGFIKALFSTAFIFAAFHFSPTQGISNITLILSLFTLALYLGFLYEKRKSLIAPIALHMTFNSISVIRIVLFSS
;
A
#
# COMPACT_ATOMS: atom_id res chain seq x y z
N MET A 1 -28.98 -3.01 -13.67
CA MET A 1 -28.11 -1.84 -13.92
C MET A 1 -28.53 -0.67 -13.05
N GLU A 2 -29.80 -0.26 -13.09
CA GLU A 2 -30.34 0.80 -12.22
C GLU A 2 -30.18 0.49 -10.73
N GLU A 3 -30.49 -0.74 -10.31
CA GLU A 3 -30.34 -1.18 -8.91
C GLU A 3 -28.89 -1.13 -8.41
N VAL A 4 -27.92 -1.53 -9.24
CA VAL A 4 -26.48 -1.47 -8.94
C VAL A 4 -25.99 -0.02 -8.83
N ILE A 5 -26.49 0.87 -9.68
CA ILE A 5 -26.16 2.31 -9.62
C ILE A 5 -26.69 2.92 -8.32
N ILE A 6 -27.93 2.60 -7.94
CA ILE A 6 -28.54 3.07 -6.69
C ILE A 6 -27.72 2.57 -5.50
N GLU A 7 -27.35 1.30 -5.47
CA GLU A 7 -26.54 0.73 -4.38
C GLU A 7 -25.20 1.47 -4.22
N HIS A 8 -24.47 1.71 -5.31
CA HIS A 8 -23.21 2.47 -5.25
C HIS A 8 -23.42 3.92 -4.78
N LEU A 9 -24.50 4.58 -5.20
CA LEU A 9 -24.82 5.94 -4.77
C LEU A 9 -25.17 6.00 -3.28
N GLU A 10 -25.96 5.05 -2.78
CA GLU A 10 -26.31 4.96 -1.36
C GLU A 10 -25.07 4.70 -0.50
N GLN A 11 -24.23 3.74 -0.91
CA GLN A 11 -22.98 3.43 -0.21
C GLN A 11 -22.00 4.62 -0.25
N ALA A 12 -21.82 5.27 -1.40
CA ALA A 12 -21.00 6.46 -1.53
C ALA A 12 -21.53 7.60 -0.63
N GLY A 13 -22.85 7.82 -0.60
CA GLY A 13 -23.49 8.82 0.26
C GLY A 13 -23.25 8.57 1.75
N LEU A 14 -23.40 7.32 2.19
CA LEU A 14 -23.14 6.89 3.57
C LEU A 14 -21.68 7.14 3.96
N PHE A 15 -20.73 6.67 3.14
CA PHE A 15 -19.31 6.85 3.41
C PHE A 15 -18.86 8.31 3.31
N ALA A 16 -19.46 9.11 2.41
CA ALA A 16 -19.23 10.54 2.33
C ALA A 16 -19.69 11.27 3.61
N LEU A 17 -20.89 10.94 4.12
CA LEU A 17 -21.40 11.51 5.36
C LEU A 17 -20.53 11.11 6.56
N MET A 18 -20.22 9.82 6.70
CA MET A 18 -19.33 9.32 7.75
C MET A 18 -17.95 9.99 7.66
N GLY A 19 -17.39 10.10 6.46
CA GLY A 19 -16.10 10.75 6.22
C GLY A 19 -16.12 12.24 6.55
N ALA A 20 -17.19 12.95 6.21
CA ALA A 20 -17.35 14.35 6.58
C ALA A 20 -17.38 14.54 8.10
N ILE A 21 -18.16 13.72 8.82
CA ILE A 21 -18.25 13.76 10.29
C ILE A 21 -16.90 13.46 10.93
N VAL A 22 -16.28 12.33 10.58
CA VAL A 22 -15.01 11.90 11.19
C VAL A 22 -13.88 12.87 10.85
N THR A 23 -13.82 13.37 9.61
CA THR A 23 -12.83 14.39 9.19
C THR A 23 -13.04 15.70 9.93
N TRP A 24 -14.29 16.12 10.15
CA TRP A 24 -14.61 17.31 10.92
C TRP A 24 -14.17 17.17 12.39
N ILE A 25 -14.46 16.03 13.04
CA ILE A 25 -13.99 15.72 14.39
C ILE A 25 -12.45 15.74 14.43
N ALA A 26 -11.80 15.05 13.50
CA ALA A 26 -10.34 15.02 13.41
C ALA A 26 -9.74 16.42 13.27
N LYS A 27 -10.35 17.29 12.44
CA LYS A 27 -9.95 18.69 12.29
C LYS A 27 -10.09 19.47 13.59
N LYS A 28 -11.20 19.30 14.32
CA LYS A 28 -11.42 19.95 15.63
C LYS A 28 -10.41 19.48 16.68
N CYS A 29 -10.03 18.21 16.66
CA CYS A 29 -8.98 17.65 17.50
C CYS A 29 -7.55 18.02 17.06
N GLY A 30 -7.39 18.84 16.01
CA GLY A 30 -6.09 19.27 15.51
C GLY A 30 -5.29 18.18 14.76
N PHE A 31 -5.94 17.11 14.31
CA PHE A 31 -5.29 16.01 13.59
C PHE A 31 -4.54 16.50 12.35
N PHE A 32 -5.10 17.45 11.59
CA PHE A 32 -4.47 17.97 10.37
C PHE A 32 -3.39 19.03 10.61
N LYS A 33 -3.09 19.40 11.87
CA LYS A 33 -1.98 20.31 12.18
C LYS A 33 -0.63 19.60 12.02
N LEU A 34 0.24 20.15 11.18
CA LEU A 34 1.62 19.73 11.06
C LEU A 34 2.46 20.41 12.15
N GLY A 35 3.47 19.71 12.67
CA GLY A 35 4.49 20.29 13.53
C GLY A 35 5.49 21.11 12.72
N GLU A 36 6.53 21.62 13.39
CA GLU A 36 7.63 22.32 12.73
C GLU A 36 8.28 21.45 11.65
N SER A 37 8.59 22.07 10.50
CA SER A 37 9.17 21.37 9.38
C SER A 37 10.67 21.16 9.58
N SER A 38 11.08 19.95 9.99
CA SER A 38 12.49 19.56 9.93
C SER A 38 12.94 19.43 8.46
N PRO A 39 14.14 19.93 8.11
CA PRO A 39 14.75 19.70 6.79
C PRO A 39 14.82 18.21 6.50
N ALA A 40 14.42 17.81 5.29
CA ALA A 40 14.48 16.42 4.88
C ALA A 40 15.95 15.95 4.86
N PRO A 41 16.28 14.77 5.44
CA PRO A 41 17.62 14.24 5.33
C PRO A 41 17.99 13.95 3.88
N ARG A 42 19.28 14.08 3.56
CA ARG A 42 19.79 13.85 2.20
C ARG A 42 19.96 12.36 1.96
N ILE A 43 19.15 11.80 1.06
CA ILE A 43 19.29 10.43 0.58
C ILE A 43 20.45 10.35 -0.43
N GLN A 44 21.33 9.36 -0.28
CA GLN A 44 22.37 9.02 -1.23
C GLN A 44 21.80 8.14 -2.35
N TYR A 45 22.18 8.47 -3.59
CA TYR A 45 21.75 7.76 -4.82
C TYR A 45 20.22 7.54 -4.96
N PRO A 46 19.37 8.54 -4.66
CA PRO A 46 17.92 8.34 -4.59
C PRO A 46 17.30 7.91 -5.92
N ILE A 47 17.75 8.50 -7.03
CA ILE A 47 17.21 8.18 -8.37
C ILE A 47 17.56 6.73 -8.75
N ILE A 48 18.81 6.32 -8.52
CA ILE A 48 19.26 4.95 -8.80
C ILE A 48 18.50 3.95 -7.92
N GLY A 49 18.33 4.25 -6.63
CA GLY A 49 17.55 3.41 -5.72
C GLY A 49 16.10 3.27 -6.17
N ILE A 50 15.44 4.36 -6.54
CA ILE A 50 14.06 4.34 -7.04
C ILE A 50 13.97 3.52 -8.32
N LEU A 51 14.80 3.79 -9.33
CA LEU A 51 14.78 3.06 -10.59
C LEU A 51 15.04 1.57 -10.39
N LEU A 52 16.01 1.23 -9.54
CA LEU A 52 16.32 -0.17 -9.22
C LEU A 52 15.13 -0.86 -8.54
N TYR A 53 14.45 -0.21 -7.59
CA TYR A 53 13.24 -0.75 -7.00
C TYR A 53 12.14 -1.01 -8.03
N LEU A 54 11.88 -0.03 -8.91
CA LEU A 54 10.87 -0.19 -9.97
C LEU A 54 11.22 -1.39 -10.87
N VAL A 55 12.49 -1.56 -11.21
CA VAL A 55 12.96 -2.69 -12.02
C VAL A 55 12.81 -4.02 -11.28
N LEU A 56 13.23 -4.10 -10.01
CA LEU A 56 13.17 -5.32 -9.22
C LEU A 56 11.73 -5.79 -8.99
N PHE A 57 10.81 -4.86 -8.73
CA PHE A 57 9.41 -5.20 -8.49
C PHE A 57 8.66 -5.57 -9.78
N ILE A 58 8.78 -4.77 -10.84
CA ILE A 58 8.00 -4.95 -12.06
C ILE A 58 8.55 -6.11 -12.89
N PHE A 59 9.87 -6.22 -13.01
CA PHE A 59 10.49 -7.13 -13.96
C PHE A 59 11.13 -8.35 -13.30
N ALA A 60 11.85 -8.22 -12.19
CA ALA A 60 12.73 -9.30 -11.75
C ALA A 60 11.97 -10.61 -11.43
N VAL A 61 10.85 -10.54 -10.71
CA VAL A 61 10.14 -11.75 -10.29
C VAL A 61 9.30 -12.37 -11.43
N PRO A 62 8.47 -11.63 -12.17
CA PRO A 62 7.72 -12.21 -13.30
C PRO A 62 8.65 -12.73 -14.40
N PHE A 63 9.76 -12.03 -14.67
CA PHE A 63 10.74 -12.46 -15.67
C PHE A 63 11.48 -13.73 -15.24
N ALA A 64 11.97 -13.78 -13.98
CA ALA A 64 12.65 -14.97 -13.47
C ALA A 64 11.74 -16.20 -13.55
N LEU A 65 10.48 -16.07 -13.14
CA LEU A 65 9.53 -17.18 -13.19
C LEU A 65 9.20 -17.61 -14.61
N LYS A 66 9.03 -16.67 -15.55
CA LYS A 66 8.80 -17.02 -16.95
C LYS A 66 10.03 -17.68 -17.58
N PHE A 67 11.24 -17.21 -17.23
CA PHE A 67 12.48 -17.83 -17.67
C PHE A 67 12.59 -19.27 -17.16
N PHE A 68 12.38 -19.50 -15.86
CA PHE A 68 12.43 -20.85 -15.29
C PHE A 68 11.34 -21.77 -15.85
N SER A 69 10.14 -21.26 -16.13
CA SER A 69 9.08 -22.07 -16.74
C SER A 69 9.42 -22.52 -18.16
N LEU A 70 10.17 -21.70 -18.92
CA LEU A 70 10.66 -22.05 -20.26
C LEU A 70 11.77 -23.10 -20.21
N VAL A 71 12.59 -23.09 -19.16
CA VAL A 71 13.74 -24.01 -19.00
C VAL A 71 13.31 -25.34 -18.34
N TYR A 72 12.26 -25.33 -17.52
CA TYR A 72 11.79 -26.50 -16.77
C TYR A 72 10.26 -26.63 -16.85
N SER A 73 9.78 -27.36 -17.88
CA SER A 73 8.35 -27.53 -18.18
C SER A 73 7.49 -28.13 -17.05
N PRO A 74 8.00 -28.98 -16.13
CA PRO A 74 7.20 -29.44 -14.99
C PRO A 74 6.77 -28.30 -14.05
N LEU A 75 7.56 -27.21 -13.98
CA LEU A 75 7.23 -26.04 -13.16
C LEU A 75 6.00 -25.29 -13.70
N GLU A 76 5.92 -25.13 -15.02
CA GLU A 76 4.76 -24.50 -15.67
C GLU A 76 3.49 -25.30 -15.40
N THR A 77 3.58 -26.63 -15.50
CA THR A 77 2.46 -27.54 -15.22
C THR A 77 2.02 -27.44 -13.75
N ALA A 78 2.96 -27.44 -12.80
CA ALA A 78 2.68 -27.33 -11.38
C ALA A 78 2.01 -25.98 -11.02
N PHE A 79 2.46 -24.87 -11.60
CA PHE A 79 1.88 -23.55 -11.35
C PHE A 79 0.49 -23.36 -11.96
N GLN A 80 0.22 -23.99 -13.11
CA GLN A 80 -1.12 -24.04 -13.67
C GLN A 80 -2.07 -24.88 -12.80
N ALA A 81 -1.59 -26.02 -12.28
CA ALA A 81 -2.37 -26.88 -11.39
C ALA A 81 -2.64 -26.25 -10.00
N HIS A 82 -1.73 -25.40 -9.51
CA HIS A 82 -1.83 -24.79 -8.18
C HIS A 82 -1.60 -23.27 -8.20
N PRO A 83 -2.60 -22.47 -8.62
CA PRO A 83 -2.47 -21.01 -8.74
C PRO A 83 -2.10 -20.29 -7.43
N ALA A 84 -2.58 -20.77 -6.28
CA ALA A 84 -2.25 -20.20 -4.97
C ALA A 84 -0.75 -20.34 -4.66
N LEU A 85 -0.17 -21.51 -4.98
CA LEU A 85 1.25 -21.78 -4.77
C LEU A 85 2.13 -20.91 -5.69
N PHE A 86 1.69 -20.69 -6.94
CA PHE A 86 2.36 -19.78 -7.85
C PHE A 86 2.42 -18.36 -7.27
N ILE A 87 1.28 -17.81 -6.85
CA ILE A 87 1.22 -16.46 -6.28
C ILE A 87 2.05 -16.38 -4.99
N ALA A 88 1.99 -17.40 -4.13
CA ALA A 88 2.82 -17.47 -2.92
C ALA A 88 4.31 -17.40 -3.24
N THR A 89 4.75 -18.17 -4.23
CA THR A 89 6.16 -18.21 -4.66
C THR A 89 6.61 -16.85 -5.19
N VAL A 90 5.82 -16.24 -6.08
CA VAL A 90 6.05 -14.87 -6.58
C VAL A 90 6.19 -13.90 -5.40
N GLN A 91 5.22 -13.91 -4.49
CA GLN A 91 5.14 -12.96 -3.39
C GLN A 91 6.33 -13.10 -2.42
N VAL A 92 6.70 -14.32 -2.04
CA VAL A 92 7.83 -14.59 -1.14
C VAL A 92 9.15 -14.15 -1.78
N LEU A 93 9.38 -14.49 -3.06
CA LEU A 93 10.59 -14.07 -3.76
C LEU A 93 10.67 -12.54 -3.90
N SER A 94 9.55 -11.89 -4.22
CA SER A 94 9.46 -10.42 -4.25
C SER A 94 9.83 -9.81 -2.90
N ILE A 95 9.26 -10.31 -1.80
CA ILE A 95 9.57 -9.82 -0.45
C ILE A 95 11.04 -10.01 -0.12
N MET A 96 11.63 -11.17 -0.43
CA MET A 96 13.04 -11.44 -0.17
C MET A 96 13.95 -10.47 -0.96
N ILE A 97 13.70 -10.29 -2.25
CA ILE A 97 14.48 -9.40 -3.13
C ILE A 97 14.36 -7.95 -2.65
N ILE A 98 13.15 -7.49 -2.34
CA ILE A 98 12.90 -6.13 -1.88
C ILE A 98 13.50 -5.90 -0.49
N THR A 99 13.45 -6.90 0.40
CA THR A 99 14.11 -6.83 1.72
C THR A 99 15.61 -6.68 1.57
N CYS A 100 16.24 -7.53 0.74
CA CYS A 100 17.66 -7.42 0.44
C CYS A 100 18.00 -6.05 -0.15
N PHE A 101 17.19 -5.56 -1.10
CA PHE A 101 17.34 -4.21 -1.65
C PHE A 101 17.26 -3.13 -0.58
N VAL A 102 16.24 -3.14 0.29
CA VAL A 102 16.07 -2.14 1.36
C VAL A 102 17.25 -2.18 2.33
N ILE A 103 17.72 -3.36 2.72
CA ILE A 103 18.89 -3.53 3.59
C ILE A 103 20.14 -2.95 2.91
N ILE A 104 20.46 -3.42 1.71
CA ILE A 104 21.64 -2.98 0.96
C ILE A 104 21.59 -1.47 0.73
N PHE A 105 20.46 -0.94 0.25
CA PHE A 105 20.29 0.49 0.00
C PHE A 105 20.46 1.31 1.29
N SER A 106 19.98 0.80 2.44
CA SER A 106 20.17 1.43 3.75
C SER A 106 21.63 1.43 4.21
N LEU A 107 22.43 0.41 3.85
CA LEU A 107 23.86 0.36 4.15
C LEU A 107 24.66 1.44 3.40
N PHE A 108 24.17 1.91 2.25
CA PHE A 108 24.74 3.04 1.53
C PHE A 108 24.30 4.41 2.06
N GLN A 109 23.42 4.48 3.06
CA GLN A 109 22.98 5.74 3.66
C GLN A 109 23.78 6.06 4.92
N ASP A 110 23.85 7.34 5.27
CA ASP A 110 24.34 7.76 6.57
C ASP A 110 23.42 7.20 7.68
N GLN A 111 24.00 6.66 8.75
CA GLN A 111 23.24 6.02 9.83
C GLN A 111 22.27 6.97 10.53
N ASN A 112 22.58 8.27 10.61
CA ASN A 112 21.66 9.27 11.14
C ASN A 112 20.48 9.51 10.19
N VAL A 113 20.69 9.41 8.88
CA VAL A 113 19.62 9.48 7.88
C VAL A 113 18.66 8.30 8.06
N VAL A 114 19.19 7.07 8.17
CA VAL A 114 18.36 5.86 8.40
C VAL A 114 17.57 5.98 9.70
N LYS A 115 18.22 6.42 10.79
CA LYS A 115 17.53 6.64 12.08
C LYS A 115 16.39 7.67 11.95
N ARG A 116 16.65 8.81 11.30
CA ARG A 116 15.65 9.86 11.10
C ARG A 116 14.48 9.42 10.21
N ILE A 117 14.74 8.54 9.24
CA ILE A 117 13.68 7.92 8.43
C ILE A 117 12.75 7.09 9.33
N TRP A 118 13.32 6.22 10.17
CA TRP A 118 12.51 5.39 11.07
C TRP A 118 11.76 6.23 12.11
N LYS A 119 12.47 7.12 12.81
CA LYS A 119 11.92 8.07 13.76
C LYS A 119 12.95 9.13 14.15
N GLU A 120 12.62 10.42 14.00
CA GLU A 120 13.55 11.52 14.31
C GLU A 120 13.96 11.58 15.80
N GLN A 121 13.03 11.32 16.73
CA GLN A 121 13.28 11.25 18.17
C GLN A 121 12.70 9.96 18.75
N PHE A 122 13.52 8.92 18.82
CA PHE A 122 13.05 7.60 19.25
C PHE A 122 13.01 7.46 20.77
N THR A 123 11.81 7.17 21.30
CA THR A 123 11.61 6.57 22.62
C THR A 123 10.53 5.51 22.50
N PHE A 124 10.57 4.46 23.31
CA PHE A 124 9.55 3.40 23.24
C PHE A 124 8.10 3.92 23.42
N PRO A 125 7.81 4.83 24.38
CA PRO A 125 6.46 5.41 24.49
C PRO A 125 6.05 6.25 23.27
N SER A 126 6.99 6.91 22.60
CA SER A 126 6.65 7.69 21.40
C SER A 126 6.39 6.80 20.18
N ALA A 127 7.05 5.65 20.08
CA ALA A 127 6.77 4.62 19.07
C ALA A 127 5.36 4.04 19.24
N ILE A 128 4.94 3.74 20.47
CA ILE A 128 3.56 3.28 20.75
C ILE A 128 2.54 4.32 20.31
N LYS A 129 2.75 5.60 20.68
CA LYS A 129 1.83 6.68 20.27
C LYS A 129 1.75 6.87 18.76
N ASP A 130 2.84 6.63 18.04
CA ASP A 130 2.83 6.66 16.57
C ASP A 130 2.01 5.51 16.00
N PHE A 131 2.19 4.31 16.56
CA PHE A 131 1.43 3.13 16.18
C PHE A 131 -0.07 3.31 16.44
N GLU A 132 -0.44 3.72 17.65
CA GLU A 132 -1.83 4.04 18.03
C GLU A 132 -2.46 5.07 17.09
N LEU A 133 -1.72 6.15 16.79
CA LEU A 133 -2.21 7.16 15.86
C LEU A 133 -2.42 6.58 14.46
N GLY A 134 -1.53 5.71 13.98
CA GLY A 134 -1.69 5.02 12.70
C GLY A 134 -2.96 4.16 12.66
N VAL A 135 -3.17 3.33 13.69
CA VAL A 135 -4.38 2.51 13.85
C VAL A 135 -5.63 3.40 13.89
N LEU A 136 -5.65 4.44 14.71
CA LEU A 136 -6.82 5.34 14.84
C LEU A 136 -7.09 6.15 13.57
N THR A 137 -6.06 6.46 12.79
CA THR A 137 -6.22 7.14 11.49
C THR A 137 -7.02 6.29 10.52
N TRP A 138 -7.06 4.97 10.68
CA TRP A 138 -7.89 4.10 9.85
C TRP A 138 -9.37 4.51 9.89
N VAL A 139 -9.89 4.94 11.05
CA VAL A 139 -11.28 5.40 11.18
C VAL A 139 -11.56 6.60 10.27
N ILE A 140 -10.57 7.49 10.13
CA ILE A 140 -10.65 8.66 9.25
C ILE A 140 -10.48 8.22 7.80
N SER A 141 -9.39 7.53 7.47
CA SER A 141 -9.03 7.23 6.09
C SER A 141 -9.99 6.23 5.46
N PHE A 142 -10.49 5.24 6.20
CA PHE A 142 -11.39 4.19 5.67
C PHE A 142 -12.64 4.80 5.06
N SER A 143 -13.31 5.72 5.76
CA SER A 143 -14.52 6.38 5.27
C SER A 143 -14.29 7.10 3.93
N VAL A 144 -13.18 7.82 3.81
CA VAL A 144 -12.84 8.57 2.59
C VAL A 144 -12.42 7.62 1.47
N VAL A 145 -11.59 6.62 1.78
CA VAL A 145 -11.16 5.61 0.81
C VAL A 145 -12.35 4.80 0.30
N ALA A 146 -13.26 4.37 1.18
CA ALA A 146 -14.46 3.63 0.79
C ALA A 146 -15.41 4.50 -0.05
N CYS A 147 -15.57 5.79 0.26
CA CYS A 147 -16.32 6.71 -0.59
C CYS A 147 -15.71 6.82 -1.99
N VAL A 148 -14.38 6.99 -2.09
CA VAL A 148 -13.66 7.03 -3.37
C VAL A 148 -13.79 5.70 -4.13
N ASP A 149 -13.72 4.57 -3.43
CA ASP A 149 -13.92 3.23 -4.01
C ASP A 149 -15.30 3.12 -4.66
N GLN A 150 -16.36 3.51 -3.95
CA GLN A 150 -17.75 3.46 -4.46
C GLN A 150 -17.98 4.39 -5.65
N ILE A 151 -17.41 5.60 -5.60
CA ILE A 151 -17.48 6.54 -6.73
C ILE A 151 -16.71 5.98 -7.92
N GLY A 152 -15.54 5.38 -7.70
CA GLY A 152 -14.75 4.76 -8.77
C GLY A 152 -15.48 3.59 -9.43
N ASP A 153 -16.10 2.71 -8.64
CA ASP A 153 -16.90 1.59 -9.15
C ASP A 153 -18.14 2.08 -9.91
N LEU A 154 -18.81 3.13 -9.44
CA LEU A 154 -19.90 3.76 -10.17
C LEU A 154 -19.43 4.33 -11.52
N LEU A 155 -18.33 5.09 -11.54
CA LEU A 155 -17.84 5.72 -12.77
C LEU A 155 -17.36 4.68 -13.79
N THR A 156 -16.69 3.63 -13.34
CA THR A 156 -16.19 2.56 -14.21
C THR A 156 -17.33 1.70 -14.75
N SER A 157 -18.33 1.37 -13.93
CA SER A 157 -19.52 0.65 -14.39
C SER A 157 -20.31 1.45 -15.43
N LEU A 158 -20.48 2.77 -15.23
CA LEU A 158 -21.14 3.65 -16.20
C LEU A 158 -20.34 3.81 -17.50
N ALA A 159 -19.02 3.97 -17.41
CA ALA A 159 -18.19 4.25 -18.59
C ALA A 159 -17.85 3.00 -19.41
N PHE A 160 -17.66 1.85 -18.77
CA PHE A 160 -17.11 0.65 -19.41
C PHE A 160 -17.95 -0.61 -19.23
N GLY A 161 -19.01 -0.58 -18.41
CA GLY A 161 -19.81 -1.77 -18.10
C GLY A 161 -19.01 -2.88 -17.42
N THR A 162 -17.86 -2.56 -16.83
CA THR A 162 -16.92 -3.53 -16.28
C THR A 162 -17.28 -3.93 -14.86
N SER A 163 -17.06 -5.20 -14.53
CA SER A 163 -17.12 -5.72 -13.15
C SER A 163 -15.86 -5.39 -12.36
N ARG A 164 -15.99 -5.39 -11.02
CA ARG A 164 -14.89 -5.25 -10.08
C ARG A 164 -13.82 -6.30 -10.34
N VAL A 165 -12.58 -5.87 -10.51
CA VAL A 165 -11.43 -6.79 -10.58
C VAL A 165 -10.78 -6.91 -9.22
N GLU A 166 -10.57 -8.15 -8.78
CA GLU A 166 -9.91 -8.42 -7.51
C GLU A 166 -8.43 -8.01 -7.55
N GLN A 167 -7.98 -7.37 -6.47
CA GLN A 167 -6.56 -7.12 -6.27
C GLN A 167 -5.82 -8.45 -6.17
N ILE A 168 -4.56 -8.50 -6.62
CA ILE A 168 -3.75 -9.72 -6.56
C ILE A 168 -3.62 -10.23 -5.11
N ALA A 169 -3.45 -9.32 -4.14
CA ALA A 169 -3.40 -9.68 -2.72
C ALA A 169 -4.72 -10.30 -2.23
N VAL A 170 -5.87 -9.75 -2.63
CA VAL A 170 -7.21 -10.28 -2.30
C VAL A 170 -7.39 -11.67 -2.89
N ARG A 171 -7.05 -11.83 -4.18
CA ARG A 171 -7.10 -13.11 -4.87
C ARG A 171 -6.19 -14.15 -4.22
N PHE A 172 -5.00 -13.75 -3.77
CA PHE A 172 -4.07 -14.65 -3.08
C PHE A 172 -4.66 -15.17 -1.77
N ILE A 173 -5.26 -14.30 -0.96
CA ILE A 173 -5.93 -14.69 0.29
C ILE A 173 -7.08 -15.66 0.01
N ARG A 174 -7.96 -15.35 -0.96
CA ARG A 174 -9.08 -16.24 -1.35
C ARG A 174 -8.62 -17.61 -1.81
N LEU A 175 -7.66 -17.66 -2.74
CA LEU A 175 -7.13 -18.92 -3.28
C LEU A 175 -6.38 -19.75 -2.22
N SER A 176 -5.96 -19.13 -1.13
CA SER A 176 -5.24 -19.79 -0.04
C SER A 176 -6.15 -20.27 1.09
N ALA A 177 -7.47 -19.96 1.05
CA ALA A 177 -8.38 -20.19 2.17
C ALA A 177 -8.48 -21.65 2.63
N GLU A 178 -8.31 -22.61 1.71
CA GLU A 178 -8.38 -24.05 2.00
C GLU A 178 -7.07 -24.64 2.56
N SER A 179 -5.97 -23.88 2.54
CA SER A 179 -4.66 -24.32 3.02
C SER A 179 -4.19 -23.43 4.16
N PRO A 180 -4.20 -23.90 5.42
CA PRO A 180 -3.74 -23.10 6.57
C PRO A 180 -2.32 -22.56 6.40
N TYR A 181 -1.45 -23.33 5.74
CA TYR A 181 -0.08 -22.92 5.42
C TYR A 181 -0.07 -21.76 4.41
N LEU A 182 -0.73 -21.91 3.26
CA LEU A 182 -0.76 -20.84 2.25
C LEU A 182 -1.49 -19.59 2.77
N LEU A 183 -2.56 -19.77 3.55
CA LEU A 183 -3.29 -18.65 4.16
C LEU A 183 -2.40 -17.89 5.14
N THR A 184 -1.57 -18.59 5.92
CA THR A 184 -0.59 -17.97 6.82
C THR A 184 0.44 -17.17 6.04
N VAL A 185 1.00 -17.75 4.97
CA VAL A 185 1.96 -17.06 4.09
C VAL A 185 1.31 -15.82 3.46
N ALA A 186 0.11 -15.96 2.90
CA ALA A 186 -0.64 -14.86 2.30
C ALA A 186 -0.90 -13.75 3.32
N THR A 187 -1.40 -14.09 4.50
CA THR A 187 -1.71 -13.12 5.56
C THR A 187 -0.46 -12.39 6.03
N ILE A 188 0.62 -13.09 6.39
CA ILE A 188 1.86 -12.44 6.86
C ILE A 188 2.45 -11.56 5.76
N SER A 189 2.49 -12.05 4.52
CA SER A 189 3.04 -11.30 3.40
C SER A 189 2.27 -10.01 3.10
N THR A 190 0.93 -10.06 3.12
CA THR A 190 0.05 -8.92 2.82
C THR A 190 -0.11 -7.96 3.99
N VAL A 191 -0.19 -8.45 5.21
CA VAL A 191 -0.49 -7.62 6.39
C VAL A 191 0.77 -7.03 7.01
N LEU A 192 1.90 -7.73 6.96
CA LEU A 192 3.12 -7.32 7.66
C LEU A 192 4.23 -6.95 6.68
N ALA A 193 4.67 -7.89 5.86
CA ALA A 193 5.88 -7.73 5.06
C ALA A 193 5.73 -6.64 3.99
N ALA A 194 4.66 -6.67 3.19
CA ALA A 194 4.42 -5.68 2.15
C ALA A 194 4.28 -4.25 2.71
N PRO A 195 3.42 -3.98 3.73
CA PRO A 195 3.34 -2.65 4.33
C PRO A 195 4.68 -2.11 4.84
N ILE A 196 5.47 -2.92 5.54
CA ILE A 196 6.77 -2.46 6.07
C ILE A 196 7.71 -2.07 4.93
N LEU A 197 7.85 -2.91 3.91
CA LEU A 197 8.77 -2.67 2.80
C LEU A 197 8.31 -1.50 1.93
N GLU A 198 7.03 -1.41 1.63
CA GLU A 198 6.46 -0.31 0.86
C GLU A 198 6.62 1.02 1.58
N GLU A 199 6.31 1.10 2.89
CA GLU A 199 6.51 2.36 3.64
C GLU A 199 7.98 2.78 3.71
N CYS A 200 8.92 1.83 3.87
CA CYS A 200 10.35 2.12 3.81
C CYS A 200 10.73 2.79 2.48
N ILE A 201 10.21 2.27 1.36
CA ILE A 201 10.58 2.72 0.02
C ILE A 201 9.90 4.03 -0.34
N PHE A 202 8.58 4.09 -0.21
CA PHE A 202 7.79 5.23 -0.65
C PHE A 202 7.88 6.41 0.32
N ARG A 203 7.84 6.18 1.64
CA ARG A 203 7.83 7.27 2.63
C ARG A 203 9.26 7.54 3.09
N GLY A 204 9.97 6.48 3.46
CA GLY A 204 11.33 6.58 3.96
C GLY A 204 12.30 7.16 2.94
N PHE A 205 12.38 6.58 1.75
CA PHE A 205 13.33 7.04 0.72
C PHE A 205 12.72 8.05 -0.27
N MET A 206 11.65 7.68 -0.97
CA MET A 206 11.13 8.47 -2.09
C MET A 206 10.52 9.80 -1.65
N GLN A 207 9.61 9.80 -0.67
CA GLN A 207 8.95 11.03 -0.20
C GLN A 207 9.95 11.95 0.48
N THR A 208 10.87 11.41 1.27
CA THR A 208 11.98 12.17 1.86
C THR A 208 12.83 12.86 0.79
N TYR A 209 13.21 12.12 -0.27
CA TYR A 209 13.96 12.69 -1.39
C TYR A 209 13.18 13.79 -2.11
N LEU A 210 11.93 13.52 -2.53
CA LEU A 210 11.11 14.50 -3.24
C LEU A 210 10.88 15.74 -2.36
N LYS A 211 10.60 15.57 -1.07
CA LYS A 211 10.42 16.69 -0.14
C LYS A 211 11.64 17.61 -0.11
N SER A 212 12.87 17.05 -0.16
CA SER A 212 14.11 17.83 -0.20
C SER A 212 14.28 18.67 -1.47
N LYS A 213 13.51 18.38 -2.53
CA LYS A 213 13.61 19.03 -3.85
C LYS A 213 12.45 19.95 -4.16
N ILE A 214 11.23 19.51 -3.87
CA ILE A 214 10.00 20.16 -4.33
C ILE A 214 9.04 20.53 -3.20
N GLY A 215 9.47 20.37 -1.94
CA GLY A 215 8.66 20.67 -0.76
C GLY A 215 7.64 19.59 -0.44
N PHE A 216 7.04 19.68 0.75
CA PHE A 216 6.19 18.62 1.30
C PHE A 216 4.95 18.34 0.45
N ILE A 217 4.17 19.36 0.10
CA ILE A 217 2.89 19.16 -0.59
C ILE A 217 3.11 18.45 -1.93
N LYS A 218 4.03 18.94 -2.78
CA LYS A 218 4.31 18.29 -4.06
C LYS A 218 4.87 16.88 -3.86
N ALA A 219 5.77 16.69 -2.90
CA ALA A 219 6.29 15.37 -2.58
C ALA A 219 5.20 14.38 -2.17
N LEU A 220 4.26 14.78 -1.31
CA LEU A 220 3.13 13.97 -0.85
C LEU A 220 2.28 13.48 -2.02
N PHE A 221 1.85 14.41 -2.88
CA PHE A 221 1.02 14.07 -4.05
C PHE A 221 1.80 13.21 -5.06
N SER A 222 3.06 13.53 -5.32
CA SER A 222 3.89 12.74 -6.24
C SER A 222 4.15 11.33 -5.73
N THR A 223 4.50 11.13 -4.46
CA THR A 223 4.71 9.77 -3.93
C THR A 223 3.41 8.99 -3.82
N ALA A 224 2.29 9.63 -3.45
CA ALA A 224 1.00 8.96 -3.45
C ALA A 224 0.59 8.51 -4.86
N PHE A 225 0.82 9.35 -5.87
CA PHE A 225 0.56 9.00 -7.27
C PHE A 225 1.44 7.83 -7.75
N ILE A 226 2.75 7.90 -7.50
CA ILE A 226 3.68 6.83 -7.90
C ILE A 226 3.31 5.53 -7.17
N PHE A 227 3.01 5.58 -5.87
CA PHE A 227 2.54 4.42 -5.09
C PHE A 227 1.31 3.77 -5.73
N ALA A 228 0.29 4.56 -6.05
CA ALA A 228 -0.92 4.04 -6.66
C ALA A 228 -0.65 3.47 -8.06
N ALA A 229 0.02 4.23 -8.94
CA ALA A 229 0.35 3.79 -10.28
C ALA A 229 1.17 2.49 -10.32
N PHE A 230 1.98 2.26 -9.28
CA PHE A 230 2.78 1.04 -9.14
C PHE A 230 1.95 -0.24 -8.93
N HIS A 231 0.69 -0.09 -8.51
CA HIS A 231 -0.26 -1.19 -8.33
C HIS A 231 -1.14 -1.43 -9.57
N PHE A 232 -0.95 -0.62 -10.62
CA PHE A 232 -1.65 -0.83 -11.88
C PHE A 232 -1.23 -2.17 -12.49
N SER A 233 -2.21 -3.01 -12.80
CA SER A 233 -1.98 -4.29 -13.46
C SER A 233 -2.44 -4.22 -14.92
N PRO A 234 -1.53 -4.32 -15.90
CA PRO A 234 -1.89 -4.28 -17.32
C PRO A 234 -2.90 -5.36 -17.71
N THR A 235 -2.85 -6.53 -17.05
CA THR A 235 -3.77 -7.65 -17.30
C THR A 235 -5.19 -7.37 -16.80
N GLN A 236 -5.35 -6.42 -15.88
CA GLN A 236 -6.64 -5.98 -15.34
C GLN A 236 -7.20 -4.75 -16.07
N GLY A 237 -6.45 -4.16 -17.01
CA GLY A 237 -6.91 -3.08 -17.87
C GLY A 237 -7.50 -1.87 -17.14
N ILE A 238 -8.49 -1.24 -17.77
CA ILE A 238 -9.10 0.00 -17.26
C ILE A 238 -9.92 -0.21 -15.98
N SER A 239 -10.37 -1.43 -15.72
CA SER A 239 -11.06 -1.80 -14.47
C SER A 239 -10.19 -1.71 -13.22
N ASN A 240 -8.88 -1.51 -13.36
CA ASN A 240 -7.99 -1.25 -12.22
C ASN A 240 -8.09 0.22 -11.73
N ILE A 241 -8.73 1.14 -12.47
CA ILE A 241 -8.71 2.56 -12.09
C ILE A 241 -9.34 2.84 -10.71
N THR A 242 -10.40 2.12 -10.30
CA THR A 242 -10.95 2.24 -8.94
C THR A 242 -9.89 1.92 -7.88
N LEU A 243 -9.14 0.83 -8.08
CA LEU A 243 -8.06 0.44 -7.18
C LEU A 243 -7.01 1.55 -7.06
N ILE A 244 -6.61 2.14 -8.19
CA ILE A 244 -5.63 3.24 -8.21
C ILE A 244 -6.15 4.46 -7.45
N LEU A 245 -7.42 4.84 -7.59
CA LEU A 245 -8.01 5.96 -6.85
C LEU A 245 -8.05 5.69 -5.33
N SER A 246 -8.44 4.49 -4.93
CA SER A 246 -8.48 4.05 -3.53
C SER A 246 -7.08 4.05 -2.91
N LEU A 247 -6.08 3.47 -3.61
CA LEU A 247 -4.69 3.43 -3.15
C LEU A 247 -4.03 4.80 -3.13
N PHE A 248 -4.32 5.67 -4.10
CA PHE A 248 -3.85 7.05 -4.09
C PHE A 248 -4.34 7.78 -2.84
N THR A 249 -5.64 7.63 -2.53
CA THR A 249 -6.26 8.23 -1.35
C THR A 249 -5.64 7.71 -0.05
N LEU A 250 -5.48 6.40 0.09
CA LEU A 250 -4.77 5.80 1.24
C LEU A 250 -3.33 6.33 1.33
N ALA A 251 -2.64 6.43 0.20
CA ALA A 251 -1.25 6.85 0.14
C ALA A 251 -1.03 8.30 0.57
N LEU A 252 -2.02 9.18 0.38
CA LEU A 252 -2.02 10.54 0.93
C LEU A 252 -2.05 10.53 2.47
N TYR A 253 -2.88 9.67 3.09
CA TYR A 253 -2.91 9.55 4.55
C TYR A 253 -1.60 8.99 5.10
N LEU A 254 -1.04 7.97 4.46
CA LEU A 254 0.26 7.40 4.83
C LEU A 254 1.39 8.44 4.74
N GLY A 255 1.48 9.17 3.63
CA GLY A 255 2.48 10.22 3.45
C GLY A 255 2.29 11.40 4.40
N PHE A 256 1.04 11.76 4.72
CA PHE A 256 0.71 12.78 5.72
C PHE A 256 1.13 12.35 7.12
N LEU A 257 0.83 11.11 7.54
CA LEU A 257 1.23 10.58 8.84
C LEU A 257 2.74 10.53 9.01
N TYR A 258 3.46 10.12 7.96
CA TYR A 258 4.92 10.14 7.95
C TYR A 258 5.46 11.56 8.23
N GLU A 259 4.92 12.58 7.56
CA GLU A 259 5.34 13.96 7.78
C GLU A 259 4.91 14.49 9.15
N LYS A 260 3.69 14.16 9.60
CA LYS A 260 3.15 14.61 10.88
C LYS A 260 3.94 14.05 12.07
N ARG A 261 4.35 12.79 12.01
CA ARG A 261 5.01 12.08 13.11
C ARG A 261 6.52 11.97 12.98
N LYS A 262 7.08 12.29 11.81
CA LYS A 262 8.50 12.12 11.51
C LYS A 262 8.95 10.71 11.84
N SER A 263 8.10 9.74 11.49
CA SER A 263 8.30 8.34 11.80
C SER A 263 7.59 7.45 10.79
N LEU A 264 8.25 6.37 10.40
CA LEU A 264 7.67 5.28 9.62
C LEU A 264 6.66 4.44 10.42
N ILE A 265 6.69 4.47 11.74
CA ILE A 265 5.85 3.61 12.57
C ILE A 265 4.35 3.94 12.36
N ALA A 266 4.01 5.23 12.31
CA ALA A 266 2.62 5.67 12.10
C ALA A 266 2.03 5.23 10.75
N PRO A 267 2.67 5.48 9.58
CA PRO A 267 2.14 4.99 8.32
C PRO A 267 2.17 3.46 8.23
N ILE A 268 3.20 2.77 8.75
CA ILE A 268 3.23 1.30 8.79
C ILE A 268 2.01 0.78 9.56
N ALA A 269 1.71 1.32 10.74
CA ALA A 269 0.57 0.91 11.53
C ALA A 269 -0.78 1.14 10.82
N LEU A 270 -0.95 2.28 10.16
CA LEU A 270 -2.14 2.55 9.34
C LEU A 270 -2.27 1.53 8.20
N HIS A 271 -1.19 1.29 7.47
CA HIS A 271 -1.17 0.39 6.32
C HIS A 271 -1.44 -1.06 6.75
N MET A 272 -0.78 -1.53 7.80
CA MET A 272 -1.04 -2.84 8.40
C MET A 272 -2.49 -2.98 8.87
N THR A 273 -3.07 -1.94 9.49
CA THR A 273 -4.48 -1.93 9.93
C THR A 273 -5.43 -2.05 8.74
N PHE A 274 -5.18 -1.27 7.68
CA PHE A 274 -5.99 -1.31 6.45
C PHE A 274 -5.96 -2.71 5.81
N ASN A 275 -4.79 -3.33 5.70
CA ASN A 275 -4.64 -4.67 5.13
C ASN A 275 -5.22 -5.74 6.05
N SER A 276 -5.03 -5.62 7.36
CA SER A 276 -5.57 -6.58 8.36
C SER A 276 -7.09 -6.65 8.26
N ILE A 277 -7.77 -5.50 8.27
CA ILE A 277 -9.23 -5.43 8.21
C ILE A 277 -9.73 -5.96 6.86
N SER A 278 -9.01 -5.67 5.78
CA SER A 278 -9.32 -6.22 4.45
C SER A 278 -9.22 -7.75 4.43
N VAL A 279 -8.14 -8.32 4.98
CA VAL A 279 -7.94 -9.78 5.09
C VAL A 279 -9.01 -10.42 5.98
N ILE A 280 -9.28 -9.86 7.15
CA ILE A 280 -10.33 -10.35 8.07
C ILE A 280 -11.69 -10.36 7.36
N ARG A 281 -12.02 -9.27 6.66
CA ARG A 281 -13.28 -9.19 5.90
C ARG A 281 -13.35 -10.28 4.84
N ILE A 282 -12.26 -10.52 4.10
CA ILE A 282 -12.22 -11.57 3.09
C ILE A 282 -12.44 -12.92 3.78
N VAL A 283 -11.60 -13.30 4.73
CA VAL A 283 -11.66 -14.63 5.37
C VAL A 283 -13.01 -14.91 6.03
N LEU A 284 -13.66 -13.92 6.64
CA LEU A 284 -14.94 -14.12 7.34
C LEU A 284 -16.17 -14.03 6.44
N PHE A 285 -16.12 -13.28 5.34
CA PHE A 285 -17.29 -12.97 4.51
C PHE A 285 -17.12 -13.35 3.03
N SER A 286 -16.09 -14.14 2.68
CA SER A 286 -15.85 -14.60 1.30
C SER A 286 -16.63 -15.85 0.90
N SER A 287 -17.59 -16.31 1.72
CA SER A 287 -18.48 -17.45 1.43
C SER A 287 -19.44 -17.16 0.28
#